data_AF-W4V5E7-F1
#
_entry.id   AF-W4V5E7-F1
#
_cell.length_a   1.000
_cell.length_b   1.000
_cell.length_c   1.000
_cell.angle_alpha   90.00
_cell.angle_beta   90.00
_cell.angle_gamma   90.00
#
_symmetry.space_group_name_H-M   'P 1'
#
loop_
_entity.id
_entity.type
_entity.pdbx_description
1 polymer ?
#
loop_
_entity_poly.entity_id
_entity_poly.type
_entity_poly.pdbx_seq_one_letter_code
_entity_poly.pdbx_strand_id
1 'polypeptide(L)'
;MKLSNEEENLSAVIKTVKTVEGKISRVEREIVESNGIAFDHAKIIQYAIERLRNKIEYTDIAFNLMPARFTLTELQQVYEVILDKELLKANFRRKIADMVIETNEYTKDAGHRPSKLFKFNPNWNDASE
;
A
#
# COMPACT_ATOMS: atom_id res chain seq x y z
N MET A 1 7.75 -14.51 2.53
CA MET A 1 8.03 -13.07 2.59
C MET A 1 9.52 -12.85 2.45
N LYS A 2 9.92 -11.83 1.68
CA LYS A 2 11.31 -11.40 1.53
C LYS A 2 11.37 -9.89 1.76
N LEU A 3 12.36 -9.43 2.51
CA LEU A 3 12.64 -8.02 2.78
C LEU A 3 14.10 -7.78 2.41
N SER A 4 14.38 -6.74 1.64
CA SER A 4 15.74 -6.43 1.20
C SER A 4 15.94 -4.93 1.19
N ASN A 5 17.13 -4.50 1.59
CA ASN A 5 17.64 -3.16 1.35
C ASN A 5 19.03 -3.27 0.68
N GLU A 6 19.83 -2.21 0.68
CA GLU A 6 21.16 -2.21 0.05
C GLU A 6 22.19 -3.09 0.80
N GLU A 7 21.98 -3.35 2.09
CA GLU A 7 22.96 -3.99 2.98
C GLU A 7 22.53 -5.41 3.42
N GLU A 8 21.24 -5.69 3.50
CA GLU A 8 20.68 -6.86 4.16
C GLU A 8 19.53 -7.50 3.37
N ASN A 9 19.44 -8.83 3.50
CA ASN A 9 18.36 -9.64 2.95
C ASN A 9 17.78 -10.52 4.05
N LEU A 10 16.51 -10.29 4.39
CA LEU A 10 15.77 -11.05 5.39
C LEU A 10 14.65 -11.83 4.72
N SER A 11 14.36 -13.02 5.21
CA SER A 11 13.28 -13.84 4.68
C SER A 11 12.56 -14.65 5.76
N ALA A 12 11.30 -14.96 5.50
CA ALA A 12 10.54 -15.90 6.30
C ALA A 12 9.47 -16.60 5.47
N VAL A 13 9.24 -17.87 5.77
CA VAL A 13 8.12 -18.67 5.26
C VAL A 13 7.09 -18.79 6.36
N ILE A 14 5.87 -18.33 6.08
CA ILE A 14 4.76 -18.33 7.05
C ILE A 14 3.63 -19.16 6.47
N LYS A 15 3.24 -20.22 7.17
CA LYS A 15 2.04 -20.98 6.87
C LYS A 15 0.86 -20.27 7.52
N THR A 16 -0.17 -19.99 6.73
CA THR A 16 -1.40 -19.34 7.21
C THR A 16 -2.57 -20.29 6.98
N VAL A 17 -3.31 -20.59 8.05
CA VAL A 17 -4.52 -21.41 8.00
C VAL A 17 -5.70 -20.53 8.38
N LYS A 18 -6.63 -20.34 7.44
CA LYS A 18 -7.89 -19.65 7.68
C LYS A 18 -9.00 -20.68 7.83
N THR A 19 -9.56 -20.76 9.02
CA THR A 19 -10.74 -21.59 9.32
C THR A 19 -11.97 -20.69 9.31
N VAL A 20 -13.00 -21.09 8.58
CA VAL A 20 -14.27 -20.36 8.50
C VAL A 20 -15.37 -21.29 9.01
N GLU A 21 -16.01 -20.90 10.11
CA GLU A 21 -17.14 -21.61 10.71
C GLU A 21 -18.33 -20.65 10.79
N GLY A 22 -19.31 -20.82 9.90
CA GLY A 22 -20.43 -19.89 9.75
C GLY A 22 -19.94 -18.47 9.41
N LYS A 23 -20.24 -17.50 10.29
CA LYS A 23 -19.82 -16.09 10.14
C LYS A 23 -18.48 -15.78 10.82
N ILE A 24 -17.88 -16.73 11.54
CA ILE A 24 -16.63 -16.53 12.27
C ILE A 24 -15.48 -17.01 11.39
N SER A 25 -14.46 -16.15 11.23
CA SER A 25 -13.21 -16.53 10.58
C SER A 25 -12.06 -16.42 11.56
N ARG A 26 -11.28 -17.50 11.71
CA ARG A 26 -10.06 -17.55 12.52
C ARG A 26 -8.87 -17.74 11.59
N VAL A 27 -7.81 -16.98 11.83
CA VAL A 27 -6.56 -17.06 11.06
C VAL A 27 -5.42 -17.43 12.00
N GLU A 28 -4.83 -18.58 11.77
CA GLU A 28 -3.64 -19.06 12.49
C GLU A 28 -2.40 -18.93 11.61
N ARG A 29 -1.29 -18.49 12.21
CA ARG A 29 -0.01 -18.26 11.52
C ARG A 29 1.11 -18.99 12.22
N GLU A 30 1.88 -19.74 11.45
CA GLU A 30 3.03 -20.51 11.88
C GLU A 30 4.26 -20.09 11.07
N ILE A 31 5.38 -19.80 11.73
CA ILE A 31 6.65 -19.55 11.05
C ILE A 31 7.27 -20.92 10.77
N VAL A 32 7.41 -21.24 9.49
CA VAL A 32 8.02 -22.50 9.01
C VAL A 32 9.52 -22.35 8.90
N GLU A 33 9.98 -21.19 8.45
CA GLU A 33 11.39 -20.86 8.26
C GLU A 33 11.59 -19.35 8.48
N SER A 34 12.72 -18.97 9.05
CA SER A 34 13.09 -17.56 9.21
C SER A 34 14.61 -17.38 9.11
N ASN A 35 15.02 -16.40 8.31
CA ASN A 35 16.40 -15.98 8.16
C ASN A 35 16.52 -14.48 8.45
N GLY A 36 17.18 -14.15 9.56
CA GLY A 36 17.44 -12.78 9.98
C GLY A 36 16.25 -12.02 10.58
N ILE A 37 15.11 -12.68 10.83
CA ILE A 37 13.94 -12.06 11.49
C ILE A 37 13.76 -12.68 12.87
N ALA A 38 13.78 -11.84 13.91
CA ALA A 38 13.71 -12.30 15.29
C ALA A 38 12.30 -12.76 15.70
N PHE A 39 12.24 -13.76 16.59
CA PHE A 39 11.03 -14.21 17.30
C PHE A 39 9.82 -14.44 16.38
N ASP A 40 8.70 -13.78 16.68
CA ASP A 40 7.45 -13.80 15.92
C ASP A 40 7.29 -12.59 14.99
N HIS A 41 8.32 -11.77 14.82
CA HIS A 41 8.24 -10.53 14.03
C HIS A 41 7.80 -10.79 12.59
N ALA A 42 8.14 -11.95 12.01
CA ALA A 42 7.66 -12.34 10.69
C ALA A 42 6.12 -12.39 10.63
N LYS A 43 5.45 -12.89 11.68
CA LYS A 43 3.98 -12.92 11.77
C LYS A 43 3.40 -11.51 11.92
N ILE A 44 4.06 -10.65 12.71
CA ILE A 44 3.65 -9.26 12.94
C ILE A 44 3.71 -8.47 11.63
N ILE A 45 4.81 -8.57 10.89
CA ILE A 45 5.00 -7.90 9.60
C ILE A 45 3.96 -8.38 8.59
N GLN A 46 3.77 -9.70 8.47
CA GLN A 46 2.77 -10.28 7.57
C GLN A 46 1.36 -9.76 7.89
N TYR A 47 0.99 -9.74 9.17
CA TYR A 47 -0.31 -9.22 9.61
C TYR A 47 -0.46 -7.73 9.32
N ALA A 48 0.59 -6.94 9.53
CA ALA A 48 0.59 -5.51 9.24
C ALA A 48 0.38 -5.22 7.75
N ILE A 49 1.04 -5.99 6.86
CA ILE A 49 0.85 -5.88 5.41
C ILE A 49 -0.58 -6.25 5.01
N GLU A 50 -1.13 -7.34 5.54
CA GLU A 50 -2.53 -7.72 5.29
C GLU A 50 -3.51 -6.64 5.76
N ARG A 51 -3.28 -6.09 6.95
CA ARG A 51 -4.10 -5.00 7.50
C ARG A 51 -4.01 -3.74 6.65
N LEU A 52 -2.81 -3.40 6.18
CA LEU A 52 -2.59 -2.25 5.30
C LEU A 52 -3.32 -2.43 3.96
N ARG A 53 -3.20 -3.61 3.34
CA ARG A 53 -3.91 -3.98 2.10
C ARG A 53 -5.43 -3.86 2.25
N ASN A 54 -5.97 -4.29 3.37
CA ASN A 54 -7.41 -4.17 3.62
C ASN A 54 -7.82 -2.71 3.76
N LYS A 55 -7.03 -1.89 4.47
CA LYS A 55 -7.39 -0.48 4.72
C LYS A 55 -7.23 0.42 3.50
N ILE A 56 -6.22 0.18 2.66
CA ILE A 56 -5.90 1.11 1.56
C ILE A 56 -7.01 1.21 0.51
N GLU A 57 -7.92 0.23 0.48
CA GLU A 57 -9.00 0.25 -0.50
C GLU A 57 -10.03 1.35 -0.23
N TYR A 58 -10.26 1.72 1.03
CA TYR A 58 -11.29 2.68 1.45
C TYR A 58 -10.79 3.83 2.32
N THR A 59 -9.52 3.82 2.78
CA THR A 59 -8.96 4.92 3.60
C THR A 59 -7.97 5.79 2.82
N ASP A 60 -7.61 6.92 3.40
CA ASP A 60 -6.58 7.86 2.96
C ASP A 60 -5.15 7.44 3.35
N ILE A 61 -4.96 6.25 3.93
CA ILE A 61 -3.67 5.83 4.51
C ILE A 61 -2.50 5.89 3.52
N ALA A 62 -2.76 5.71 2.22
CA ALA A 62 -1.76 5.80 1.17
C ALA A 62 -1.09 7.19 1.12
N PHE A 63 -1.83 8.27 1.42
CA PHE A 63 -1.31 9.63 1.36
C PHE A 63 -0.28 9.92 2.46
N ASN A 64 -0.31 9.18 3.57
CA ASN A 64 0.72 9.27 4.62
C ASN A 64 2.08 8.73 4.16
N LEU A 65 2.10 7.92 3.08
CA LEU A 65 3.32 7.40 2.47
C LEU A 65 3.81 8.27 1.31
N MET A 66 3.05 9.31 0.95
CA MET A 66 3.38 10.21 -0.15
C MET A 66 4.07 11.48 0.37
N PRO A 67 4.96 12.09 -0.43
CA PRO A 67 5.38 13.46 -0.18
C PRO A 67 4.20 14.43 -0.26
N ALA A 68 4.37 15.67 0.21
CA ALA A 68 3.30 16.68 0.17
C ALA A 68 2.80 17.02 -1.25
N ARG A 69 3.63 16.76 -2.28
CA ARG A 69 3.33 16.95 -3.70
C ARG A 69 3.77 15.71 -4.47
N PHE A 70 2.86 15.13 -5.24
CA PHE A 70 3.10 13.88 -5.96
C PHE A 70 2.36 13.86 -7.29
N THR A 71 2.78 13.00 -8.20
CA THR A 71 2.06 12.65 -9.40
C THR A 71 1.06 11.52 -9.14
N LEU A 72 0.01 11.43 -9.95
CA LEU A 72 -0.93 10.30 -9.86
C LEU A 72 -0.27 8.95 -10.20
N THR A 73 0.83 8.97 -10.95
CA THR A 73 1.59 7.76 -11.28
C THR A 73 2.36 7.26 -10.07
N GLU A 74 3.02 8.14 -9.31
CA GLU A 74 3.68 7.76 -8.06
C GLU A 74 2.67 7.23 -7.03
N LEU A 75 1.50 7.89 -6.90
CA LEU A 75 0.45 7.40 -6.02
C LEU A 75 -0.04 6.01 -6.48
N GLN A 76 -0.23 5.79 -7.78
CA GLN A 76 -0.61 4.48 -8.32
C GLN A 76 0.42 3.41 -7.95
N GLN A 77 1.71 3.70 -8.11
CA GLN A 77 2.79 2.78 -7.77
C GLN A 77 2.77 2.38 -6.29
N VAL A 78 2.52 3.34 -5.38
CA VAL A 78 2.38 3.03 -3.94
C VAL A 78 1.21 2.08 -3.69
N TYR A 79 0.05 2.32 -4.34
CA TYR A 79 -1.09 1.41 -4.26
C TYR A 79 -0.77 0.01 -4.80
N GLU A 80 -0.10 -0.08 -5.96
CA GLU A 80 0.26 -1.34 -6.61
C GLU A 80 1.24 -2.16 -5.76
N VAL A 81 2.25 -1.51 -5.17
CA VAL A 81 3.22 -2.15 -4.27
C VAL A 81 2.53 -2.69 -3.02
N ILE A 82 1.62 -1.92 -2.42
CA ILE A 82 0.91 -2.36 -1.22
C ILE A 82 -0.04 -3.50 -1.56
N LEU A 83 -0.83 -3.37 -2.62
CA LEU A 83 -1.83 -4.35 -3.04
C LEU A 83 -1.23 -5.58 -3.72
N ASP A 84 0.05 -5.52 -4.12
CA ASP A 84 0.77 -6.59 -4.82
C ASP A 84 0.06 -7.02 -6.11
N LYS A 85 -0.45 -6.02 -6.86
CA LYS A 85 -1.14 -6.18 -8.14
C LYS A 85 -1.05 -4.90 -8.96
N GLU A 86 -1.03 -5.04 -10.28
CA GLU A 86 -1.14 -3.90 -11.19
C GLU A 86 -2.56 -3.32 -11.18
N LEU A 87 -2.66 -2.00 -11.34
CA LEU A 87 -3.92 -1.29 -11.40
C LEU A 87 -4.14 -0.66 -12.79
N LEU A 88 -5.37 -0.79 -13.29
CA LEU A 88 -5.75 -0.10 -14.51
C LEU A 88 -5.79 1.41 -14.27
N LYS A 89 -4.94 2.15 -14.98
CA LYS A 89 -4.77 3.60 -14.86
C LYS A 89 -6.08 4.39 -14.89
N ALA A 90 -7.02 4.02 -15.76
CA ALA A 90 -8.33 4.69 -15.87
C ALA A 90 -9.19 4.50 -14.62
N ASN A 91 -9.23 3.27 -14.07
CA ASN A 91 -9.98 2.96 -12.86
C ASN A 91 -9.34 3.62 -11.64
N PHE A 92 -8.01 3.59 -11.56
CA PHE A 92 -7.28 4.25 -10.50
C PHE A 92 -7.56 5.75 -10.48
N ARG A 93 -7.43 6.43 -11.62
CA ARG A 93 -7.73 7.87 -11.75
C ARG A 93 -9.16 8.21 -11.32
N ARG A 94 -10.15 7.40 -11.70
CA ARG A 94 -11.54 7.59 -11.25
C ARG A 94 -11.68 7.43 -9.74
N LYS A 95 -11.01 6.43 -9.16
CA LYS A 95 -11.04 6.16 -7.72
C LYS A 95 -10.48 7.32 -6.90
N ILE A 96 -9.35 7.89 -7.30
CA ILE A 96 -8.64 8.90 -6.49
C ILE A 96 -9.11 10.33 -6.74
N ALA A 97 -10.01 10.55 -7.70
CA ALA A 97 -10.34 11.88 -8.22
C ALA A 97 -10.76 12.87 -7.12
N ASP A 98 -11.58 12.42 -6.18
CA ASP A 98 -12.11 13.25 -5.09
C ASP A 98 -11.15 13.35 -3.89
N MET A 99 -10.12 12.49 -3.85
CA MET A 99 -9.13 12.42 -2.76
C MET A 99 -7.95 13.38 -2.99
N VAL A 100 -7.85 14.01 -4.16
CA VAL A 100 -6.71 14.85 -4.53
C VAL A 100 -7.13 16.21 -5.04
N ILE A 101 -6.27 17.20 -4.83
CA ILE A 101 -6.39 18.54 -5.41
C ILE A 101 -5.25 18.73 -6.39
N GLU A 102 -5.61 19.11 -7.61
CA GLU A 102 -4.67 19.47 -8.66
C GLU A 102 -3.94 20.77 -8.29
N THR A 103 -2.61 20.80 -8.49
CA THR A 103 -1.80 22.01 -8.26
C THR A 103 -1.45 22.70 -9.56
N ASN A 104 -0.88 23.90 -9.49
CA ASN A 104 -0.31 24.60 -10.65
C ASN A 104 1.16 24.20 -10.91
N GLU A 105 1.63 23.14 -10.26
CA GLU A 105 3.02 22.70 -10.31
C GLU A 105 3.18 21.44 -11.17
N TYR A 106 4.37 21.29 -11.71
CA TYR A 106 4.74 20.16 -12.57
C TYR A 106 6.07 19.60 -12.09
N THR A 107 6.30 18.31 -12.33
CA THR A 107 7.60 17.67 -12.11
C THR A 107 8.68 18.44 -12.84
N LYS A 108 9.83 18.66 -12.19
CA LYS A 108 11.00 19.26 -12.84
C LYS A 108 11.51 18.27 -13.89
N ASP A 109 11.74 18.79 -15.09
CA ASP A 109 11.99 18.05 -16.33
C ASP A 109 13.04 16.94 -16.16
N ALA A 110 12.61 15.68 -16.38
CA ALA A 110 13.45 14.49 -16.37
C ALA A 110 13.52 13.86 -17.77
N GLY A 111 13.56 14.68 -18.83
CA GLY A 111 13.68 14.21 -20.22
C GLY A 111 12.36 13.71 -20.85
N HIS A 112 11.24 13.91 -20.17
CA HIS A 112 9.90 13.54 -20.61
C HIS A 112 8.92 14.66 -20.32
N ARG A 113 7.75 14.63 -20.98
CA ARG A 113 6.67 15.60 -20.76
C ARG A 113 6.40 15.75 -19.26
N PRO A 114 6.52 16.96 -18.69
CA PRO A 114 6.30 17.18 -17.26
C PRO A 114 4.92 16.66 -16.82
N SER A 115 4.92 15.92 -15.72
CA SER A 115 3.70 15.42 -15.09
C SER A 115 3.18 16.45 -14.09
N LYS A 116 1.85 16.57 -14.01
CA LYS A 116 1.22 17.51 -13.08
C LYS A 116 1.26 16.98 -11.66
N LEU A 117 1.51 17.89 -10.71
CA LEU A 117 1.55 17.56 -9.28
C LEU A 117 0.19 17.76 -8.64
N PHE A 118 -0.10 16.90 -7.68
CA PHE A 118 -1.31 16.86 -6.88
C PHE A 118 -0.91 16.87 -5.40
N LYS A 119 -1.87 17.23 -4.56
CA LYS A 119 -1.79 17.08 -3.10
C LYS A 119 -3.05 16.40 -2.59
N PHE A 120 -3.00 15.82 -1.40
CA PHE A 120 -4.19 15.28 -0.75
C PHE A 120 -5.28 16.36 -0.56
N ASN A 121 -6.55 15.97 -0.71
CA ASN A 121 -7.71 16.81 -0.43
C ASN A 121 -8.10 16.69 1.05
N PRO A 122 -7.81 17.68 1.92
CA PRO A 122 -8.15 17.60 3.34
C PRO A 122 -9.66 17.63 3.61
N ASN A 123 -10.48 17.99 2.63
CA ASN A 123 -11.93 17.98 2.74
C ASN A 123 -12.56 16.69 2.20
N TRP A 124 -11.73 15.70 1.81
CA TRP A 124 -12.25 14.39 1.46
C TRP A 124 -12.74 13.69 2.74
N ASN A 125 -14.05 13.48 2.83
CA ASN A 125 -14.64 12.66 3.86
C ASN A 125 -14.89 11.27 3.28
N ASP A 126 -14.40 10.24 3.97
CA ASP A 126 -14.72 8.86 3.65
C ASP A 126 -16.24 8.70 3.74
N ALA A 127 -16.93 8.51 2.61
CA ALA A 127 -18.38 8.34 2.55
C ALA A 127 -18.83 6.97 3.09
N SER A 128 -18.00 6.32 3.89
CA SER A 128 -18.13 4.97 4.44
C SER A 128 -18.37 5.03 5.96
N GLU A 129 -19.40 5.74 6.40
CA GLU A 129 -20.01 5.53 7.73
C GLU A 129 -21.32 4.77 7.63
#